data_AF-A0A6G3TXX2-F1
#
_entry.id   AF-A0A6G3TXX2-F1
#
_cell.length_a   1.000
_cell.length_b   1.000
_cell.length_c   1.000
_cell.angle_alpha   90.00
_cell.angle_beta   90.00
_cell.angle_gamma   90.00
#
_symmetry.space_group_name_H-M   'P 1'
#
loop_
_entity.id
_entity.type
_entity.pdbx_description
1 polymer ?
#
loop_
_entity_poly.entity_id
_entity_poly.type
_entity_poly.pdbx_seq_one_letter_code
_entity_poly.pdbx_strand_id
1 'polypeptide(L)'
;DAERADEENRAELERLRAELARAREHTRTETERLRSELDAARKEAESLHRKLRSALSDVKRGQAALRKVQAELETVRSDSHAQVSAAESETRRIKARLGETEAALEAARRAAREGRSVEDMRVRLLLDTVLEAAQGLRRELALPPVSVRPAETVDAVEPGRMTPKDIAARALSEDDPAILDQLLALPQAHLVVDGYNVTKTGYPQMPLEKQRLRLLGQLAQVAAQTGAEVTCVFDGAELAAPVLLAPPRGVRVLFSKPGVTADELIRQLVRAEPPGRPVIVVSTDREVADGVARAGARPVASAVLLKRFSKA
;
A
#
# COMPACT_ATOMS: atom_id res chain seq x y z
N ASP A 1 127.66 20.74 -87.19
CA ASP A 1 127.16 21.50 -86.02
C ASP A 1 125.76 22.04 -86.25
N ALA A 2 125.55 22.96 -87.21
CA ALA A 2 124.23 23.54 -87.49
C ALA A 2 123.07 22.53 -87.62
N GLU A 3 123.26 21.41 -88.35
CA GLU A 3 122.22 20.40 -88.56
C GLU A 3 121.75 19.71 -87.27
N ARG A 4 122.67 19.43 -86.32
CA ARG A 4 122.31 18.82 -85.03
C ARG A 4 121.49 19.78 -84.17
N ALA A 5 121.85 21.06 -84.15
CA ALA A 5 121.07 22.07 -83.45
C ALA A 5 119.65 22.22 -84.05
N ASP A 6 119.49 22.05 -85.37
CA ASP A 6 118.17 22.09 -86.00
C ASP A 6 117.33 20.83 -85.71
N GLU A 7 117.95 19.66 -85.58
CA GLU A 7 117.29 18.44 -85.11
C GLU A 7 116.91 18.51 -83.61
N GLU A 8 117.81 19.01 -82.76
CA GLU A 8 117.56 19.24 -81.32
C GLU A 8 116.42 20.24 -81.11
N ASN A 9 116.42 21.38 -81.82
CA ASN A 9 115.33 22.36 -81.81
C ASN A 9 113.98 21.74 -82.25
N ARG A 10 113.98 20.86 -83.26
CA ARG A 10 112.76 20.17 -83.71
C ARG A 10 112.26 19.16 -82.68
N ALA A 11 113.15 18.40 -82.05
CA ALA A 11 112.80 17.47 -80.98
C ALA A 11 112.24 18.21 -79.75
N GLU A 12 112.81 19.36 -79.38
CA GLU A 12 112.29 20.21 -78.30
C GLU A 12 110.95 20.85 -78.67
N LEU A 13 110.78 21.33 -79.92
CA LEU A 13 109.48 21.83 -80.40
C LEU A 13 108.38 20.77 -80.38
N GLU A 14 108.65 19.54 -80.82
CA GLU A 14 107.68 18.44 -80.73
C GLU A 14 107.40 18.01 -79.29
N ARG A 15 108.41 18.01 -78.43
CA ARG A 15 108.22 17.80 -76.99
C ARG A 15 107.32 18.87 -76.37
N LEU A 16 107.58 20.15 -76.63
CA LEU A 16 106.78 21.28 -76.15
C LEU A 16 105.36 21.24 -76.74
N ARG A 17 105.18 20.82 -78.00
CA ARG A 17 103.85 20.58 -78.60
C ARG A 17 103.11 19.45 -77.88
N ALA A 18 103.78 18.34 -77.55
CA ALA A 18 103.18 17.23 -76.83
C ALA A 18 102.84 17.59 -75.37
N GLU A 19 103.70 18.35 -74.68
CA GLU A 19 103.44 18.85 -73.33
C GLU A 19 102.28 19.88 -73.33
N LEU A 20 102.25 20.80 -74.30
CA LEU A 20 101.12 21.73 -74.53
C LEU A 20 99.82 20.99 -74.83
N ALA A 21 99.85 19.93 -75.66
CA ALA A 21 98.69 19.11 -75.97
C ALA A 21 98.15 18.38 -74.73
N ARG A 22 99.04 17.77 -73.93
CA ARG A 22 98.70 17.14 -72.64
C ARG A 22 98.11 18.15 -71.65
N ALA A 23 98.70 19.34 -71.53
CA ALA A 23 98.20 20.39 -70.65
C ALA A 23 96.82 20.91 -71.09
N ARG A 24 96.60 21.07 -72.40
CA ARG A 24 95.28 21.44 -72.98
C ARG A 24 94.23 20.37 -72.72
N GLU A 25 94.55 19.10 -72.93
CA GLU A 25 93.62 17.99 -72.71
C GLU A 25 93.33 17.76 -71.22
N HIS A 26 94.31 17.94 -70.34
CA HIS A 26 94.08 17.91 -68.89
C HIS A 26 93.19 19.09 -68.44
N THR A 27 93.44 20.30 -68.94
CA THR A 27 92.58 21.47 -68.68
C THR A 27 91.16 21.24 -69.22
N ARG A 28 91.03 20.56 -70.36
CA ARG A 28 89.74 20.18 -70.94
C ARG A 28 89.00 19.17 -70.07
N THR A 29 89.64 18.07 -69.69
CA THR A 29 89.01 17.04 -68.86
C THR A 29 88.62 17.56 -67.48
N GLU A 30 89.44 18.40 -66.84
CA GLU A 30 89.07 19.08 -65.59
C GLU A 30 87.93 20.11 -65.77
N THR A 31 87.90 20.88 -66.87
CA THR A 31 86.77 21.82 -67.11
C THR A 31 85.48 21.11 -67.50
N GLU A 32 85.54 19.97 -68.20
CA GLU A 32 84.37 19.11 -68.47
C GLU A 32 83.87 18.43 -67.18
N ARG A 33 84.80 17.96 -66.33
CA ARG A 33 84.50 17.43 -64.98
C ARG A 33 83.83 18.48 -64.10
N LEU A 34 84.44 19.65 -63.90
CA LEU A 34 83.92 20.72 -63.04
C LEU A 34 82.55 21.23 -63.53
N ARG A 35 82.29 21.22 -64.85
CA ARG A 35 80.94 21.47 -65.40
C ARG A 35 79.93 20.40 -64.98
N SER A 36 80.29 19.11 -65.06
CA SER A 36 79.41 18.02 -64.63
C SER A 36 79.11 18.07 -63.12
N GLU A 37 80.12 18.37 -62.29
CA GLU A 37 79.97 18.51 -60.83
C GLU A 37 79.08 19.74 -60.48
N LEU A 38 79.27 20.86 -61.17
CA LEU A 38 78.42 22.06 -61.04
C LEU A 38 76.96 21.80 -61.43
N ASP A 39 76.71 21.10 -62.54
CA ASP A 39 75.35 20.79 -62.99
C ASP A 39 74.67 19.70 -62.15
N ALA A 40 75.43 18.80 -61.52
CA ALA A 40 74.93 17.90 -60.48
C ALA A 40 74.51 18.69 -59.23
N ALA A 41 75.40 19.53 -58.69
CA ALA A 41 75.12 20.37 -57.52
C ALA A 41 73.93 21.33 -57.74
N ARG A 42 73.76 21.85 -58.95
CA ARG A 42 72.57 22.64 -59.34
C ARG A 42 71.28 21.83 -59.28
N LYS A 43 71.25 20.62 -59.85
CA LYS A 43 70.08 19.72 -59.82
C LYS A 43 69.72 19.32 -58.40
N GLU A 44 70.72 19.06 -57.55
CA GLU A 44 70.53 18.80 -56.13
C GLU A 44 69.99 20.02 -55.38
N ALA A 45 70.56 21.21 -55.59
CA ALA A 45 70.07 22.45 -55.00
C ALA A 45 68.61 22.73 -55.39
N GLU A 46 68.22 22.56 -56.66
CA GLU A 46 66.80 22.66 -57.05
C GLU A 46 65.93 21.58 -56.39
N SER A 47 66.42 20.34 -56.27
CA SER A 47 65.71 19.24 -55.62
C SER A 47 65.45 19.55 -54.14
N LEU A 48 66.46 20.03 -53.42
CA LEU A 48 66.36 20.48 -52.04
C LEU A 48 65.43 21.70 -51.91
N HIS A 49 65.50 22.67 -52.82
CA HIS A 49 64.61 23.84 -52.80
C HIS A 49 63.15 23.48 -53.15
N ARG A 50 62.90 22.44 -53.96
CA ARG A 50 61.57 21.86 -54.17
C ARG A 50 61.06 21.15 -52.91
N LYS A 51 61.89 20.31 -52.28
CA LYS A 51 61.56 19.61 -51.01
C LYS A 51 61.27 20.59 -49.87
N LEU A 52 62.11 21.61 -49.69
CA LEU A 52 61.93 22.66 -48.67
C LEU A 52 60.62 23.44 -48.87
N ARG A 53 60.28 23.80 -50.12
CA ARG A 53 59.00 24.46 -50.42
C ARG A 53 57.78 23.57 -50.14
N SER A 54 57.87 22.24 -50.37
CA SER A 54 56.83 21.31 -49.91
C SER A 54 56.72 21.34 -48.40
N ALA A 55 57.82 21.05 -47.69
CA ALA A 55 57.83 20.96 -46.23
C ALA A 55 57.31 22.24 -45.53
N LEU A 56 57.66 23.43 -46.04
CA LEU A 56 57.13 24.71 -45.55
C LEU A 56 55.62 24.87 -45.84
N SER A 57 55.13 24.41 -46.99
CA SER A 57 53.70 24.35 -47.29
C SER A 57 52.97 23.37 -46.36
N ASP A 58 53.58 22.20 -46.10
CA ASP A 58 53.03 21.15 -45.25
C ASP A 58 52.94 21.59 -43.78
N VAL A 59 53.99 22.25 -43.27
CA VAL A 59 53.98 22.90 -41.95
C VAL A 59 52.92 24.01 -41.89
N LYS A 60 52.79 24.85 -42.91
CA LYS A 60 51.76 25.91 -42.96
C LYS A 60 50.34 25.33 -42.97
N ARG A 61 50.10 24.23 -43.70
CA ARG A 61 48.83 23.49 -43.69
C ARG A 61 48.55 22.87 -42.32
N GLY A 62 49.55 22.24 -41.69
CA GLY A 62 49.44 21.68 -40.34
C GLY A 62 49.14 22.74 -39.27
N GLN A 63 49.79 23.92 -39.33
CA GLN A 63 49.51 25.04 -38.45
C GLN A 63 48.09 25.61 -38.65
N ALA A 64 47.60 25.68 -39.88
CA ALA A 64 46.21 26.10 -40.15
C ALA A 64 45.19 25.09 -39.62
N ALA A 65 45.43 23.79 -39.79
CA ALA A 65 44.59 22.73 -39.22
C ALA A 65 44.59 22.76 -37.68
N LEU A 66 45.76 22.93 -37.05
CA LEU A 66 45.90 23.04 -35.60
C LEU A 66 45.09 24.22 -35.05
N ARG A 67 45.20 25.41 -35.66
CA ARG A 67 44.42 26.60 -35.26
C ARG A 67 42.92 26.38 -35.39
N LYS A 68 42.47 25.68 -36.44
CA LYS A 68 41.06 25.33 -36.62
C LYS A 68 40.58 24.42 -35.47
N VAL A 69 41.29 23.32 -35.19
CA VAL A 69 40.93 22.38 -34.12
C VAL A 69 41.00 23.04 -32.74
N GLN A 70 41.92 23.98 -32.52
CA GLN A 70 41.98 24.78 -31.29
C GLN A 70 40.74 25.66 -31.11
N ALA A 71 40.28 26.34 -32.16
CA ALA A 71 39.05 27.13 -32.11
C ALA A 71 37.80 26.25 -31.89
N GLU A 72 37.71 25.12 -32.59
CA GLU A 72 36.60 24.15 -32.41
C GLU A 72 36.56 23.59 -30.97
N LEU A 73 37.72 23.27 -30.39
CA LEU A 73 37.86 22.83 -29.00
C LEU A 73 37.47 23.94 -28.01
N GLU A 74 37.84 25.19 -28.28
CA GLU A 74 37.48 26.33 -27.43
C GLU A 74 35.97 26.58 -27.43
N THR A 75 35.30 26.51 -28.60
CA THR A 75 33.82 26.60 -28.68
C THR A 75 33.13 25.45 -27.96
N VAL A 76 33.56 24.20 -28.16
CA VAL A 76 32.98 23.03 -27.46
C VAL A 76 33.18 23.15 -25.94
N ARG A 77 34.30 23.72 -25.50
CA ARG A 77 34.58 23.97 -24.08
C ARG A 77 33.71 25.08 -23.49
N SER A 78 33.47 26.18 -24.22
CA SER A 78 32.56 27.23 -23.76
C SER A 78 31.11 26.74 -23.67
N ASP A 79 30.66 25.99 -24.68
CA ASP A 79 29.30 25.45 -24.74
C ASP A 79 29.07 24.43 -23.62
N SER A 80 30.02 23.52 -23.40
CA SER A 80 29.98 22.56 -22.29
C SER A 80 29.96 23.24 -20.93
N HIS A 81 30.78 24.29 -20.73
CA HIS A 81 30.78 25.06 -19.47
C HIS A 81 29.43 25.79 -19.25
N ALA A 82 28.84 26.35 -20.30
CA ALA A 82 27.51 26.98 -20.24
C ALA A 82 26.41 25.97 -19.89
N GLN A 83 26.43 24.77 -20.51
CA GLN A 83 25.49 23.69 -20.22
C GLN A 83 25.61 23.18 -18.76
N VAL A 84 26.84 22.96 -18.27
CA VAL A 84 27.07 22.56 -16.86
C VAL A 84 26.57 23.64 -15.89
N SER A 85 26.87 24.92 -16.16
CA SER A 85 26.41 26.02 -15.32
C SER A 85 24.87 26.14 -15.29
N ALA A 86 24.22 25.96 -16.44
CA ALA A 86 22.76 25.92 -16.53
C ALA A 86 22.16 24.75 -15.72
N ALA A 87 22.65 23.52 -15.94
CA ALA A 87 22.19 22.32 -15.23
C ALA A 87 22.44 22.38 -13.71
N GLU A 88 23.54 22.98 -13.27
CA GLU A 88 23.77 23.29 -11.86
C GLU A 88 22.72 24.27 -11.32
N SER A 89 22.39 25.34 -12.06
CA SER A 89 21.40 26.33 -11.63
C SER A 89 20.00 25.72 -11.48
N GLU A 90 19.62 24.81 -12.39
CA GLU A 90 18.37 24.05 -12.32
C GLU A 90 18.38 23.06 -11.16
N THR A 91 19.49 22.33 -10.97
CA THR A 91 19.67 21.43 -9.82
C THR A 91 19.54 22.17 -8.49
N ARG A 92 20.07 23.38 -8.37
CA ARG A 92 19.93 24.24 -7.18
C ARG A 92 18.47 24.68 -6.98
N ARG A 93 17.77 25.09 -8.04
CA ARG A 93 16.33 25.46 -8.00
C ARG A 93 15.44 24.28 -7.58
N ILE A 94 15.67 23.10 -8.16
CA ILE A 94 14.91 21.87 -7.86
C ILE A 94 15.14 21.46 -6.40
N LYS A 95 16.37 21.50 -5.90
CA LYS A 95 16.68 21.20 -4.49
C LYS A 95 16.03 22.20 -3.52
N ALA A 96 16.03 23.49 -3.85
CA ALA A 96 15.32 24.49 -3.04
C ALA A 96 13.81 24.21 -2.99
N ARG A 97 13.19 23.94 -4.15
CA ARG A 97 11.76 23.64 -4.23
C ARG A 97 11.38 22.32 -3.53
N LEU A 98 12.24 21.32 -3.58
CA LEU A 98 12.07 20.09 -2.81
C LEU A 98 12.04 20.39 -1.30
N GLY A 99 13.02 21.11 -0.77
CA GLY A 99 13.08 21.50 0.64
C GLY A 99 11.87 22.34 1.10
N GLU A 100 11.36 23.24 0.26
CA GLU A 100 10.10 23.96 0.51
C GLU A 100 8.92 22.98 0.66
N THR A 101 8.79 22.00 -0.24
CA THR A 101 7.70 21.01 -0.18
C THR A 101 7.82 20.04 0.98
N GLU A 102 9.03 19.64 1.36
CA GLU A 102 9.29 18.78 2.53
C GLU A 102 8.98 19.52 3.84
N ALA A 103 9.39 20.79 3.97
CA ALA A 103 9.06 21.63 5.12
C ALA A 103 7.55 21.87 5.25
N ALA A 104 6.85 22.10 4.13
CA ALA A 104 5.39 22.24 4.11
C ALA A 104 4.68 20.93 4.50
N LEU A 105 5.16 19.78 4.03
CA LEU A 105 4.63 18.46 4.39
C LEU A 105 4.80 18.17 5.89
N GLU A 106 5.97 18.46 6.46
CA GLU A 106 6.21 18.28 7.91
C GLU A 106 5.48 19.31 8.78
N ALA A 107 5.17 20.50 8.27
CA ALA A 107 4.26 21.43 8.94
C ALA A 107 2.82 20.89 8.95
N ALA A 108 2.31 20.44 7.80
CA ALA A 108 0.97 19.86 7.67
C ALA A 108 0.81 18.58 8.52
N ARG A 109 1.84 17.73 8.57
CA ARG A 109 1.86 16.51 9.42
C ARG A 109 1.78 16.83 10.92
N ARG A 110 2.44 17.90 11.39
CA ARG A 110 2.35 18.35 12.79
C ARG A 110 0.97 18.91 13.12
N ALA A 111 0.47 19.85 12.32
CA ALA A 111 -0.88 20.40 12.49
C ALA A 111 -1.97 19.32 12.49
N ALA A 112 -1.85 18.30 11.62
CA ALA A 112 -2.79 17.17 11.58
C ALA A 112 -2.69 16.21 12.78
N ARG A 113 -1.54 16.14 13.47
CA ARG A 113 -1.39 15.39 14.73
C ARG A 113 -1.93 16.18 15.92
N GLU A 114 -1.64 17.47 15.96
CA GLU A 114 -2.12 18.40 17.00
C GLU A 114 -3.65 18.54 16.96
N GLY A 115 -4.25 18.67 15.77
CA GLY A 115 -5.71 18.68 15.62
C GLY A 115 -6.37 17.42 16.19
N ARG A 116 -5.86 16.23 15.81
CA ARG A 116 -6.38 14.96 16.34
C ARG A 116 -6.21 14.83 17.85
N SER A 117 -5.08 15.21 18.43
CA SER A 117 -4.89 15.10 19.88
C SER A 117 -5.83 16.02 20.67
N VAL A 118 -6.22 17.17 20.11
CA VAL A 118 -7.26 18.04 20.68
C VAL A 118 -8.66 17.43 20.50
N GLU A 119 -8.96 16.79 19.36
CA GLU A 119 -10.23 16.09 19.14
C GLU A 119 -10.38 14.87 20.07
N ASP A 120 -9.36 14.01 20.16
CA ASP A 120 -9.30 12.86 21.07
C ASP A 120 -9.46 13.29 22.55
N MET A 121 -8.79 14.37 22.95
CA MET A 121 -8.94 14.94 24.31
C MET A 121 -10.38 15.41 24.58
N ARG A 122 -11.02 16.05 23.60
CA ARG A 122 -12.42 16.52 23.73
C ARG A 122 -13.41 15.35 23.77
N VAL A 123 -13.22 14.34 22.92
CA VAL A 123 -14.04 13.11 22.94
C VAL A 123 -13.91 12.40 24.27
N ARG A 124 -12.68 12.27 24.81
CA ARG A 124 -12.45 11.67 26.12
C ARG A 124 -13.13 12.46 27.25
N LEU A 125 -12.95 13.78 27.30
CA LEU A 125 -13.57 14.62 28.33
C LEU A 125 -15.11 14.52 28.31
N LEU A 126 -15.72 14.46 27.12
CA LEU A 126 -17.16 14.24 26.98
C LEU A 126 -17.59 12.84 27.45
N LEU A 127 -16.81 11.80 27.15
CA LEU A 127 -17.08 10.43 27.60
C LEU A 127 -16.98 10.31 29.13
N ASP A 128 -15.89 10.83 29.71
CA ASP A 128 -15.65 10.84 31.15
C ASP A 128 -16.80 11.60 31.87
N THR A 129 -17.24 12.75 31.33
CA THR A 129 -18.41 13.51 31.84
C THR A 129 -19.71 12.68 31.82
N VAL A 130 -19.97 11.91 30.75
CA VAL A 130 -21.16 11.05 30.65
C VAL A 130 -21.10 9.88 31.64
N LEU A 131 -19.91 9.30 31.85
CA LEU A 131 -19.70 8.23 32.83
C LEU A 131 -19.88 8.74 34.27
N GLU A 132 -19.38 9.94 34.59
CA GLU A 132 -19.59 10.58 35.89
C GLU A 132 -21.07 10.93 36.12
N ALA A 133 -21.76 11.47 35.11
CA ALA A 133 -23.20 11.76 35.19
C ALA A 133 -24.03 10.49 35.41
N ALA A 134 -23.72 9.39 34.73
CA ALA A 134 -24.38 8.11 34.93
C ALA A 134 -24.11 7.51 36.32
N GLN A 135 -22.90 7.67 36.86
CA GLN A 135 -22.57 7.28 38.23
C GLN A 135 -23.30 8.14 39.27
N GLY A 136 -23.38 9.46 39.05
CA GLY A 136 -24.12 10.38 39.90
C GLY A 136 -25.61 10.01 39.95
N LEU A 137 -26.25 9.87 38.78
CA LEU A 137 -27.65 9.46 38.67
C LEU A 137 -27.93 8.12 39.39
N ARG A 138 -27.02 7.15 39.31
CA ARG A 138 -27.15 5.87 40.03
C ARG A 138 -27.09 6.03 41.56
N ARG A 139 -26.28 6.99 42.07
CA ARG A 139 -26.19 7.30 43.51
C ARG A 139 -27.44 8.02 44.00
N GLU A 140 -27.88 9.07 43.28
CA GLU A 140 -29.06 9.87 43.64
C GLU A 140 -30.36 9.06 43.59
N LEU A 141 -30.52 8.18 42.59
CA LEU A 141 -31.67 7.26 42.51
C LEU A 141 -31.57 6.06 43.48
N ALA A 142 -30.50 5.97 44.28
CA ALA A 142 -30.24 4.92 45.27
C ALA A 142 -30.39 3.47 44.74
N LEU A 143 -30.16 3.25 43.44
CA LEU A 143 -30.54 2.00 42.76
C LEU A 143 -29.68 0.82 43.24
N PRO A 144 -30.27 -0.20 43.92
CA PRO A 144 -29.56 -1.42 44.25
C PRO A 144 -29.16 -2.17 42.95
N PRO A 145 -28.15 -3.05 42.99
CA PRO A 145 -27.84 -3.90 41.85
C PRO A 145 -29.07 -4.74 41.47
N VAL A 146 -29.34 -4.84 40.17
CA VAL A 146 -30.44 -5.62 39.60
C VAL A 146 -30.28 -7.09 40.01
N SER A 147 -31.05 -7.53 41.01
CA SER A 147 -30.97 -8.86 41.61
C SER A 147 -31.76 -9.94 40.84
N VAL A 148 -32.45 -9.52 39.76
CA VAL A 148 -33.83 -9.95 39.49
C VAL A 148 -34.19 -9.47 38.04
N ARG A 149 -34.56 -10.35 37.07
CA ARG A 149 -34.62 -10.07 35.59
C ARG A 149 -36.00 -10.21 34.89
N PRO A 150 -36.26 -9.52 33.75
CA PRO A 150 -37.63 -9.08 33.40
C PRO A 150 -38.59 -10.06 32.77
N ALA A 151 -38.15 -10.83 31.79
CA ALA A 151 -39.02 -11.83 31.19
C ALA A 151 -39.45 -12.90 32.23
N GLU A 152 -38.74 -13.02 33.35
CA GLU A 152 -39.10 -13.84 34.50
C GLU A 152 -40.28 -13.24 35.33
N THR A 153 -40.86 -12.09 34.94
CA THR A 153 -42.16 -11.59 35.49
C THR A 153 -43.37 -12.18 34.77
N VAL A 154 -43.19 -12.86 33.64
CA VAL A 154 -44.28 -13.36 32.81
C VAL A 154 -44.80 -14.69 33.35
N ASP A 155 -46.12 -14.80 33.49
CA ASP A 155 -46.80 -15.97 34.05
C ASP A 155 -46.81 -17.16 33.07
N ALA A 156 -45.63 -17.76 32.87
CA ALA A 156 -45.39 -19.03 32.19
C ALA A 156 -45.11 -20.16 33.19
N VAL A 157 -44.99 -21.41 32.72
CA VAL A 157 -44.62 -22.54 33.60
C VAL A 157 -43.10 -22.56 33.81
N GLU A 158 -42.62 -21.77 34.78
CA GLU A 158 -41.20 -21.61 35.12
C GLU A 158 -40.77 -22.30 36.43
N PRO A 159 -39.55 -22.86 36.50
CA PRO A 159 -38.72 -22.87 37.70
C PRO A 159 -37.98 -21.51 37.79
N GLY A 160 -38.59 -20.49 38.40
CA GLY A 160 -38.32 -19.07 38.06
C GLY A 160 -37.47 -18.19 39.01
N ARG A 161 -37.29 -16.92 38.58
CA ARG A 161 -36.97 -15.64 39.32
C ARG A 161 -37.76 -14.44 38.66
N MET A 162 -37.39 -13.12 38.64
CA MET A 162 -38.29 -11.92 38.29
C MET A 162 -37.56 -10.52 38.14
N THR A 163 -37.91 -9.43 37.37
CA THR A 163 -37.42 -7.98 37.52
C THR A 163 -36.99 -7.01 36.30
N PRO A 164 -35.98 -6.07 36.34
CA PRO A 164 -35.80 -4.92 35.35
C PRO A 164 -34.72 -4.92 34.19
N LYS A 165 -34.80 -3.94 33.24
CA LYS A 165 -34.04 -3.71 31.95
C LYS A 165 -32.99 -2.50 32.01
N ASP A 166 -32.47 -1.70 31.03
CA ASP A 166 -32.67 -1.24 29.59
C ASP A 166 -31.31 -0.99 28.79
N ILE A 167 -31.06 -0.47 27.54
CA ILE A 167 -31.69 0.39 26.46
C ILE A 167 -31.23 -0.05 24.98
N ALA A 168 -31.88 0.38 23.87
CA ALA A 168 -31.55 0.14 22.42
C ALA A 168 -31.93 1.35 21.47
N ALA A 169 -31.94 1.41 20.11
CA ALA A 169 -31.78 0.48 18.94
C ALA A 169 -31.42 1.21 17.57
N ARG A 170 -31.00 0.48 16.50
CA ARG A 170 -30.91 0.91 15.04
C ARG A 170 -30.62 -0.30 14.09
N ALA A 171 -30.74 -0.16 12.76
CA ALA A 171 -30.78 -1.28 11.78
C ALA A 171 -29.82 -1.20 10.56
N LEU A 172 -29.33 -2.36 10.10
CA LEU A 172 -28.71 -2.66 8.79
C LEU A 172 -28.86 -4.18 8.52
N SER A 173 -28.85 -4.60 7.25
CA SER A 173 -28.66 -5.99 6.72
C SER A 173 -29.18 -7.16 7.59
N GLU A 174 -30.43 -7.60 7.36
CA GLU A 174 -31.14 -8.58 8.20
C GLU A 174 -30.56 -10.01 8.25
N ASP A 175 -29.58 -10.35 7.39
CA ASP A 175 -29.23 -11.75 7.08
C ASP A 175 -27.77 -12.17 7.41
N ASP A 176 -26.97 -11.27 8.02
CA ASP A 176 -25.57 -11.53 8.41
C ASP A 176 -25.44 -11.94 9.90
N PRO A 177 -24.92 -13.13 10.23
CA PRO A 177 -24.65 -13.52 11.62
C PRO A 177 -23.70 -12.58 12.37
N ALA A 178 -22.82 -11.82 11.69
CA ALA A 178 -21.95 -10.85 12.36
C ALA A 178 -22.75 -9.72 13.05
N ILE A 179 -23.97 -9.43 12.59
CA ILE A 179 -24.87 -8.49 13.27
C ILE A 179 -25.47 -9.14 14.52
N LEU A 180 -25.87 -10.41 14.47
CA LEU A 180 -26.28 -11.16 15.66
C LEU A 180 -25.14 -11.24 16.70
N ASP A 181 -23.89 -11.34 16.25
CA ASP A 181 -22.70 -11.27 17.11
C ASP A 181 -22.59 -9.90 17.80
N GLN A 182 -22.75 -8.79 17.05
CA GLN A 182 -22.79 -7.44 17.63
C GLN A 182 -23.98 -7.21 18.57
N LEU A 183 -25.16 -7.77 18.28
CA LEU A 183 -26.36 -7.62 19.11
C LEU A 183 -26.21 -8.34 20.46
N LEU A 184 -25.64 -9.54 20.48
CA LEU A 184 -25.42 -10.31 21.71
C LEU A 184 -24.18 -9.85 22.49
N ALA A 185 -23.28 -9.09 21.88
CA ALA A 185 -22.19 -8.39 22.57
C ALA A 185 -22.65 -7.12 23.32
N LEU A 186 -23.91 -6.69 23.17
CA LEU A 186 -24.44 -5.56 23.94
C LEU A 186 -24.62 -5.96 25.42
N PRO A 187 -24.29 -5.06 26.37
CA PRO A 187 -24.35 -5.38 27.79
C PRO A 187 -25.76 -5.78 28.22
N GLN A 188 -25.85 -6.90 28.93
CA GLN A 188 -27.10 -7.49 29.40
C GLN A 188 -28.09 -7.89 28.28
N ALA A 189 -27.67 -8.11 27.04
CA ALA A 189 -28.56 -8.56 25.96
C ALA A 189 -29.40 -9.81 26.33
N HIS A 190 -30.58 -9.94 25.73
CA HIS A 190 -31.50 -11.06 25.92
C HIS A 190 -31.97 -11.62 24.57
N LEU A 191 -31.64 -12.87 24.32
CA LEU A 191 -32.03 -13.64 23.13
C LEU A 191 -33.27 -14.49 23.46
N VAL A 192 -34.45 -14.06 23.03
CA VAL A 192 -35.66 -14.89 23.01
C VAL A 192 -35.67 -15.69 21.70
N VAL A 193 -35.88 -17.00 21.81
CA VAL A 193 -35.81 -17.92 20.65
C VAL A 193 -37.11 -18.68 20.54
N ASP A 194 -37.76 -18.55 19.40
CA ASP A 194 -38.86 -19.39 18.95
C ASP A 194 -38.29 -20.77 18.58
N GLY A 195 -38.43 -21.70 19.52
CA GLY A 195 -37.75 -22.98 19.47
C GLY A 195 -38.18 -23.82 18.27
N TYR A 196 -39.49 -23.95 18.03
CA TYR A 196 -39.98 -24.78 16.93
C TYR A 196 -39.76 -24.13 15.56
N ASN A 197 -39.85 -22.81 15.40
CA ASN A 197 -39.50 -22.20 14.12
C ASN A 197 -37.99 -22.30 13.82
N VAL A 198 -37.11 -22.29 14.83
CA VAL A 198 -35.69 -22.59 14.61
C VAL A 198 -35.46 -24.07 14.28
N THR A 199 -36.05 -25.03 14.99
CA THR A 199 -35.78 -26.45 14.74
C THR A 199 -36.44 -26.98 13.46
N LYS A 200 -37.66 -26.54 13.13
CA LYS A 200 -38.34 -26.86 11.86
C LYS A 200 -37.60 -26.26 10.65
N THR A 201 -36.91 -25.12 10.82
CA THR A 201 -36.02 -24.56 9.79
C THR A 201 -34.68 -25.32 9.69
N GLY A 202 -34.04 -25.65 10.82
CA GLY A 202 -32.67 -26.16 10.84
C GLY A 202 -32.49 -27.66 10.68
N TYR A 203 -33.44 -28.47 11.19
CA TYR A 203 -33.35 -29.94 11.18
C TYR A 203 -34.73 -30.61 11.34
N PRO A 204 -35.69 -30.34 10.42
CA PRO A 204 -37.07 -30.84 10.52
C PRO A 204 -37.18 -32.37 10.53
N GLN A 205 -36.19 -33.08 9.96
CA GLN A 205 -36.18 -34.55 9.83
C GLN A 205 -35.90 -35.29 11.15
N MET A 206 -35.64 -34.58 12.27
CA MET A 206 -35.36 -35.19 13.57
C MET A 206 -36.61 -35.27 14.45
N PRO A 207 -36.74 -36.28 15.35
CA PRO A 207 -37.81 -36.30 16.35
C PRO A 207 -37.80 -35.06 17.26
N LEU A 208 -38.97 -34.52 17.63
CA LEU A 208 -39.14 -33.26 18.36
C LEU A 208 -38.35 -33.18 19.69
N GLU A 209 -38.14 -34.30 20.38
CA GLU A 209 -37.26 -34.37 21.55
C GLU A 209 -35.78 -34.10 21.21
N LYS A 210 -35.27 -34.79 20.17
CA LYS A 210 -33.90 -34.61 19.68
C LYS A 210 -33.68 -33.23 19.05
N GLN A 211 -34.71 -32.68 18.40
CA GLN A 211 -34.72 -31.28 17.94
C GLN A 211 -34.48 -30.32 19.12
N ARG A 212 -35.27 -30.44 20.19
CA ARG A 212 -35.19 -29.58 21.38
C ARG A 212 -33.84 -29.70 22.09
N LEU A 213 -33.37 -30.92 22.35
CA LEU A 213 -32.06 -31.16 22.98
C LEU A 213 -30.91 -30.56 22.15
N ARG A 214 -30.94 -30.68 20.82
CA ARG A 214 -29.94 -30.09 19.93
C ARG A 214 -29.94 -28.57 20.00
N LEU A 215 -31.12 -27.93 19.92
CA LEU A 215 -31.23 -26.47 20.00
C LEU A 215 -30.70 -25.94 21.33
N LEU A 216 -31.11 -26.55 22.45
CA LEU A 216 -30.70 -26.11 23.78
C LEU A 216 -29.18 -26.21 24.00
N GLY A 217 -28.53 -27.25 23.46
CA GLY A 217 -27.06 -27.35 23.47
C GLY A 217 -26.37 -26.23 22.70
N GLN A 218 -26.86 -25.91 21.50
CA GLN A 218 -26.31 -24.83 20.66
C GLN A 218 -26.56 -23.44 21.29
N LEU A 219 -27.72 -23.24 21.93
CA LEU A 219 -28.03 -22.02 22.67
C LEU A 219 -27.18 -21.85 23.93
N ALA A 220 -26.83 -22.93 24.63
CA ALA A 220 -25.94 -22.87 25.78
C ALA A 220 -24.51 -22.44 25.41
N GLN A 221 -24.02 -22.86 24.24
CA GLN A 221 -22.75 -22.38 23.69
C GLN A 221 -22.79 -20.88 23.41
N VAL A 222 -23.88 -20.37 22.82
CA VAL A 222 -24.07 -18.92 22.59
C VAL A 222 -24.16 -18.14 23.90
N ALA A 223 -24.91 -18.64 24.90
CA ALA A 223 -25.01 -18.03 26.23
C ALA A 223 -23.63 -17.95 26.91
N ALA A 224 -22.85 -19.03 26.87
CA ALA A 224 -21.51 -19.10 27.46
C ALA A 224 -20.49 -18.19 26.74
N GLN A 225 -20.60 -18.03 25.41
CA GLN A 225 -19.71 -17.17 24.63
C GLN A 225 -20.01 -15.67 24.77
N THR A 226 -21.27 -15.29 25.03
CA THR A 226 -21.71 -13.88 25.00
C THR A 226 -22.04 -13.30 26.37
N GLY A 227 -22.40 -14.15 27.35
CA GLY A 227 -22.99 -13.70 28.61
C GLY A 227 -24.43 -13.15 28.47
N ALA A 228 -25.01 -13.18 27.27
CA ALA A 228 -26.39 -12.81 27.05
C ALA A 228 -27.35 -13.78 27.77
N GLU A 229 -28.50 -13.26 28.20
CA GLU A 229 -29.61 -14.12 28.59
C GLU A 229 -30.15 -14.85 27.37
N VAL A 230 -30.48 -16.13 27.48
CA VAL A 230 -31.13 -16.88 26.41
C VAL A 230 -32.39 -17.55 26.95
N THR A 231 -33.52 -17.29 26.31
CA THR A 231 -34.83 -17.85 26.67
C THR A 231 -35.41 -18.56 25.45
N CYS A 232 -35.44 -19.89 25.48
CA CYS A 232 -36.01 -20.71 24.40
C CYS A 232 -37.49 -21.02 24.72
N VAL A 233 -38.40 -20.59 23.85
CA VAL A 233 -39.85 -20.79 23.98
C VAL A 233 -40.28 -21.90 23.02
N PHE A 234 -41.02 -22.88 23.52
CA PHE A 234 -41.67 -23.92 22.72
C PHE A 234 -43.19 -23.86 22.89
N ASP A 235 -43.93 -24.27 21.86
CA ASP A 235 -45.39 -24.39 21.97
C ASP A 235 -45.77 -25.58 22.88
N GLY A 236 -46.59 -25.31 23.89
CA GLY A 236 -47.12 -26.32 24.80
C GLY A 236 -48.19 -27.22 24.17
N ALA A 237 -48.83 -26.81 23.07
CA ALA A 237 -49.83 -27.61 22.38
C ALA A 237 -49.25 -28.87 21.70
N GLU A 238 -47.95 -28.89 21.39
CA GLU A 238 -47.24 -30.08 20.89
C GLU A 238 -46.77 -31.04 22.02
N LEU A 239 -47.14 -30.81 23.29
CA LEU A 239 -46.77 -31.67 24.43
C LEU A 239 -47.86 -32.69 24.80
N ALA A 240 -47.59 -33.97 24.55
CA ALA A 240 -48.46 -35.07 25.00
C ALA A 240 -48.31 -35.41 26.51
N ALA A 241 -47.26 -34.91 27.17
CA ALA A 241 -46.96 -35.15 28.59
C ALA A 241 -46.03 -34.04 29.15
N PRO A 242 -45.92 -33.85 30.48
CA PRO A 242 -44.92 -32.98 31.08
C PRO A 242 -43.49 -33.44 30.73
N VAL A 243 -42.73 -32.60 30.03
CA VAL A 243 -41.38 -32.94 29.55
C VAL A 243 -40.33 -32.54 30.57
N LEU A 244 -39.71 -33.53 31.20
CA LEU A 244 -38.61 -33.38 32.16
C LEU A 244 -37.27 -33.09 31.45
N LEU A 245 -37.17 -31.94 30.79
CA LEU A 245 -35.90 -31.40 30.30
C LEU A 245 -35.16 -30.68 31.43
N ALA A 246 -33.94 -31.11 31.73
CA ALA A 246 -33.00 -30.32 32.51
C ALA A 246 -32.36 -29.27 31.58
N PRO A 247 -32.66 -27.96 31.74
CA PRO A 247 -32.11 -26.94 30.85
C PRO A 247 -30.60 -26.77 31.07
N PRO A 248 -29.79 -26.61 30.02
CA PRO A 248 -28.37 -26.36 30.17
C PRO A 248 -28.11 -24.97 30.77
N ARG A 249 -27.03 -24.85 31.56
CA ARG A 249 -26.68 -23.61 32.27
C ARG A 249 -26.57 -22.43 31.28
N GLY A 250 -27.27 -21.35 31.56
CA GLY A 250 -27.31 -20.14 30.73
C GLY A 250 -28.54 -20.01 29.81
N VAL A 251 -29.36 -21.07 29.69
CA VAL A 251 -30.59 -21.05 28.88
C VAL A 251 -31.82 -21.28 29.76
N ARG A 252 -32.76 -20.33 29.80
CA ARG A 252 -34.11 -20.55 30.34
C ARG A 252 -34.96 -21.21 29.25
N VAL A 253 -35.85 -22.13 29.63
CA VAL A 253 -36.69 -22.89 28.70
C VAL A 253 -38.13 -22.79 29.14
N LEU A 254 -38.98 -22.30 28.25
CA LEU A 254 -40.39 -22.01 28.50
C LEU A 254 -41.27 -22.83 27.57
N PHE A 255 -42.41 -23.26 28.10
CA PHE A 255 -43.49 -23.83 27.32
C PHE A 255 -44.72 -22.94 27.47
N SER A 256 -45.42 -22.68 26.36
CA SER A 256 -46.68 -21.93 26.43
C SER A 256 -47.75 -22.72 27.20
N LYS A 257 -48.64 -22.01 27.89
CA LYS A 257 -49.77 -22.63 28.61
C LYS A 257 -50.83 -23.12 27.60
N PRO A 258 -51.60 -24.17 27.90
CA PRO A 258 -52.73 -24.59 27.06
C PRO A 258 -53.67 -23.41 26.75
N GLY A 259 -53.93 -23.16 25.46
CA GLY A 259 -54.71 -22.02 25.00
C GLY A 259 -53.90 -20.73 24.71
N VAL A 260 -52.57 -20.74 24.89
CA VAL A 260 -51.67 -19.64 24.53
C VAL A 260 -50.61 -20.16 23.55
N THR A 261 -50.40 -19.47 22.42
CA THR A 261 -49.35 -19.84 21.46
C THR A 261 -47.96 -19.44 21.95
N ALA A 262 -46.92 -20.04 21.38
CA ALA A 262 -45.54 -19.58 21.60
C ALA A 262 -45.38 -18.09 21.21
N ASP A 263 -46.07 -17.64 20.15
CA ASP A 263 -46.00 -16.28 19.60
C ASP A 263 -46.47 -15.21 20.59
N GLU A 264 -47.62 -15.43 21.25
CA GLU A 264 -48.13 -14.47 22.22
C GLU A 264 -47.36 -14.54 23.54
N LEU A 265 -46.81 -15.69 23.92
CA LEU A 265 -45.84 -15.76 25.02
C LEU A 265 -44.56 -14.97 24.69
N ILE A 266 -44.02 -15.09 23.48
CA ILE A 266 -42.87 -14.29 23.01
C ILE A 266 -43.20 -12.79 23.08
N ARG A 267 -44.39 -12.38 22.61
CA ARG A 267 -44.86 -10.98 22.73
C ARG A 267 -44.98 -10.53 24.18
N GLN A 268 -45.48 -11.37 25.09
CA GLN A 268 -45.57 -11.06 26.51
C GLN A 268 -44.19 -10.91 27.15
N LEU A 269 -43.23 -11.79 26.86
CA LEU A 269 -41.83 -11.67 27.31
C LEU A 269 -41.23 -10.33 26.87
N VAL A 270 -41.37 -9.96 25.59
CA VAL A 270 -40.86 -8.67 25.08
C VAL A 270 -41.50 -7.46 25.76
N ARG A 271 -42.82 -7.48 26.01
CA ARG A 271 -43.57 -6.38 26.64
C ARG A 271 -43.33 -6.24 28.15
N ALA A 272 -43.22 -7.36 28.87
CA ALA A 272 -43.01 -7.37 30.32
C ALA A 272 -41.60 -6.91 30.70
N GLU A 273 -40.65 -7.12 29.80
CA GLU A 273 -39.38 -6.41 29.87
C GLU A 273 -39.59 -4.91 29.51
N PRO A 274 -39.24 -3.91 30.37
CA PRO A 274 -39.35 -2.44 30.16
C PRO A 274 -38.84 -1.79 28.80
N PRO A 275 -38.94 -0.46 28.61
CA PRO A 275 -38.78 0.15 27.28
C PRO A 275 -37.31 0.37 26.85
N GLY A 276 -36.59 -0.70 26.49
CA GLY A 276 -35.29 -0.54 25.84
C GLY A 276 -34.27 -1.69 25.76
N ARG A 277 -34.01 -2.51 26.81
CA ARG A 277 -32.87 -3.47 26.84
C ARG A 277 -32.75 -4.24 25.52
N PRO A 278 -31.54 -4.54 25.02
CA PRO A 278 -31.36 -5.29 23.78
C PRO A 278 -32.00 -6.68 23.85
N VAL A 279 -33.28 -6.76 23.48
CA VAL A 279 -34.02 -8.00 23.28
C VAL A 279 -33.94 -8.34 21.80
N ILE A 280 -33.39 -9.50 21.51
CA ILE A 280 -33.30 -10.10 20.18
C ILE A 280 -34.34 -11.21 20.15
N VAL A 281 -35.25 -11.21 19.18
CA VAL A 281 -36.24 -12.29 19.00
C VAL A 281 -35.90 -13.05 17.74
N VAL A 282 -35.58 -14.34 17.87
CA VAL A 282 -35.34 -15.21 16.72
C VAL A 282 -36.59 -16.01 16.41
N SER A 283 -37.16 -15.81 15.21
CA SER A 283 -38.27 -16.59 14.65
C SER A 283 -38.22 -16.55 13.12
N THR A 284 -39.08 -17.33 12.45
CA THR A 284 -39.39 -17.18 11.02
C THR A 284 -40.75 -16.50 10.78
N ASP A 285 -41.57 -16.32 11.81
CA ASP A 285 -42.91 -15.76 11.65
C ASP A 285 -42.88 -14.22 11.55
N ARG A 286 -43.58 -13.68 10.54
CA ARG A 286 -43.64 -12.24 10.27
C ARG A 286 -44.59 -11.50 11.22
N GLU A 287 -45.69 -12.13 11.65
CA GLU A 287 -46.59 -11.54 12.63
C GLU A 287 -45.89 -11.45 14.00
N VAL A 288 -45.09 -12.45 14.37
CA VAL A 288 -44.18 -12.36 15.53
C VAL A 288 -43.21 -11.20 15.35
N ALA A 289 -42.48 -11.14 14.24
CA ALA A 289 -41.49 -10.10 13.96
C ALA A 289 -42.07 -8.68 14.05
N ASP A 290 -43.20 -8.41 13.38
CA ASP A 290 -43.89 -7.13 13.43
C ASP A 290 -44.46 -6.81 14.83
N GLY A 291 -44.89 -7.84 15.56
CA GLY A 291 -45.42 -7.70 16.92
C GLY A 291 -44.35 -7.31 17.93
N VAL A 292 -43.17 -7.94 17.86
CA VAL A 292 -42.06 -7.70 18.79
C VAL A 292 -41.25 -6.44 18.42
N ALA A 293 -41.15 -6.09 17.13
CA ALA A 293 -40.58 -4.83 16.68
C ALA A 293 -41.40 -3.63 17.20
N ARG A 294 -42.73 -3.70 17.14
CA ARG A 294 -43.64 -2.71 17.75
C ARG A 294 -43.51 -2.61 19.28
N ALA A 295 -43.00 -3.64 19.93
CA ALA A 295 -42.69 -3.67 21.36
C ALA A 295 -41.20 -3.38 21.70
N GLY A 296 -40.40 -2.92 20.71
CA GLY A 296 -39.03 -2.45 20.91
C GLY A 296 -37.92 -3.51 20.87
N ALA A 297 -38.25 -4.78 20.60
CA ALA A 297 -37.25 -5.81 20.35
C ALA A 297 -36.73 -5.78 18.90
N ARG A 298 -35.61 -6.47 18.66
CA ARG A 298 -35.01 -6.63 17.33
C ARG A 298 -35.34 -8.04 16.81
N PRO A 299 -36.24 -8.18 15.82
CA PRO A 299 -36.46 -9.48 15.18
C PRO A 299 -35.23 -9.88 14.36
N VAL A 300 -34.93 -11.18 14.34
CA VAL A 300 -33.83 -11.80 13.59
C VAL A 300 -34.33 -13.11 13.00
N ALA A 301 -34.08 -13.37 11.72
CA ALA A 301 -34.53 -14.60 11.08
C ALA A 301 -33.82 -15.83 11.66
N SER A 302 -34.54 -16.94 11.87
CA SER A 302 -33.97 -18.22 12.34
C SER A 302 -32.76 -18.70 11.53
N ALA A 303 -32.72 -18.40 10.22
CA ALA A 303 -31.59 -18.68 9.35
C ALA A 303 -30.27 -18.04 9.82
N VAL A 304 -30.31 -16.85 10.43
CA VAL A 304 -29.12 -16.13 10.95
C VAL A 304 -28.55 -16.82 12.18
N LEU A 305 -29.42 -17.26 13.11
CA LEU A 305 -29.01 -18.04 14.28
C LEU A 305 -28.42 -19.40 13.85
N LEU A 306 -29.04 -20.08 12.88
CA LEU A 306 -28.54 -21.34 12.33
C LEU A 306 -27.19 -21.18 11.59
N LYS A 307 -27.03 -20.11 10.79
CA LYS A 307 -25.74 -19.73 10.19
C LYS A 307 -24.67 -19.52 11.27
N ARG A 308 -24.99 -18.83 12.37
CA ARG A 308 -24.07 -18.62 13.50
C ARG A 308 -23.67 -19.94 14.16
N PHE A 309 -24.61 -20.85 14.41
CA PHE A 309 -24.32 -22.17 14.96
C PHE A 309 -23.39 -23.04 14.08
N SER A 310 -23.25 -22.73 12.78
CA SER A 310 -22.30 -23.42 11.88
C SER A 310 -20.89 -22.81 11.82
N LYS A 311 -20.64 -21.70 12.53
CA LYS A 311 -19.33 -21.04 12.63
C LYS A 311 -18.55 -21.36 13.92
N ALA A 312 -19.15 -22.13 14.84
CA ALA A 312 -18.71 -22.30 16.23
C ALA A 312 -18.61 -23.78 16.64
#